data_AF-A0A2D2Q3E2-F1
#
_entry.id   AF-A0A2D2Q3E2-F1
#
_cell.length_a   1.000
_cell.length_b   1.000
_cell.length_c   1.000
_cell.angle_alpha   90.00
_cell.angle_beta   90.00
_cell.angle_gamma   90.00
#
_symmetry.space_group_name_H-M   'P 1'
#
loop_
_entity.id
_entity.type
_entity.pdbx_description
1 polymer ?
#
loop_
_entity_poly.entity_id
_entity_poly.type
_entity_poly.pdbx_seq_one_letter_code
_entity_poly.pdbx_strand_id
1 'polypeptide(L)' 'MDIPVAATAPDSREVWDSLKRAIAHSSGFQRWLSEKHSAMKLEQPLDLDACVTAYLRQALETLAY' A
#
# COMPACT_ATOMS: atom_id res chain seq x y z
N MET A 1 38.72 -10.65 -3.61
CA MET A 1 37.49 -10.71 -4.43
C MET A 1 36.61 -11.76 -3.81
N ASP A 2 35.54 -11.35 -3.13
CA ASP A 2 34.26 -12.05 -3.23
C ASP A 2 33.16 -11.10 -2.75
N ILE A 3 32.37 -10.61 -3.69
CA ILE A 3 31.15 -9.84 -3.46
C ILE A 3 30.03 -10.83 -3.79
N PRO A 4 29.21 -11.29 -2.84
CA PRO A 4 28.06 -12.10 -3.19
C PRO A 4 27.00 -11.19 -3.81
N VAL A 5 27.08 -11.00 -5.13
CA VAL A 5 26.01 -10.43 -5.95
C VAL A 5 24.94 -11.48 -6.18
N ALA A 6 24.23 -11.85 -5.11
CA ALA A 6 22.96 -12.54 -5.19
C ALA A 6 21.86 -11.53 -4.82
N ALA A 7 21.66 -10.55 -5.71
CA ALA A 7 20.38 -9.86 -5.80
C ALA A 7 19.34 -10.89 -6.26
N THR A 8 18.90 -11.70 -5.31
CA THR A 8 17.75 -12.59 -5.41
C THR A 8 16.60 -11.72 -5.88
N ALA A 9 15.96 -12.12 -6.98
CA ALA A 9 14.75 -11.45 -7.45
C ALA A 9 13.83 -11.27 -6.24
N PRO A 10 13.48 -10.03 -5.87
CA PRO A 10 12.79 -9.80 -4.62
C PRO A 10 11.49 -10.60 -4.70
N ASP A 11 11.27 -11.47 -3.71
CA ASP A 11 10.06 -12.27 -3.64
C ASP A 11 8.90 -11.30 -3.81
N SER A 12 7.98 -11.56 -4.74
CA SER A 12 6.90 -10.62 -5.06
C SER A 12 6.11 -10.21 -3.81
N ARG A 13 6.14 -11.04 -2.75
CA ARG A 13 5.61 -10.69 -1.42
C ARG A 13 6.43 -9.65 -0.68
N GLU A 14 7.76 -9.69 -0.69
CA GLU A 14 8.60 -8.65 -0.10
C GLU A 14 8.46 -7.31 -0.82
N VAL A 15 8.33 -7.34 -2.16
CA VAL A 15 8.04 -6.13 -2.95
C VAL A 15 6.68 -5.56 -2.56
N TRP A 16 5.65 -6.41 -2.47
CA TRP A 16 4.31 -6.01 -2.03
C TRP A 16 4.32 -5.43 -0.62
N ASP A 17 5.03 -6.06 0.32
CA ASP A 17 5.08 -5.60 1.70
C ASP A 17 5.81 -4.27 1.85
N SER A 18 6.93 -4.09 1.13
CA SER A 18 7.65 -2.82 1.07
C SER A 18 6.80 -1.71 0.45
N LEU A 19 6.06 -2.01 -0.62
CA LEU A 19 5.14 -1.06 -1.26
C LEU A 19 4.01 -0.66 -0.30
N LYS A 20 3.38 -1.63 0.37
CA LYS A 20 2.34 -1.36 1.38
C LYS A 20 2.84 -0.44 2.47
N ARG A 21 4.04 -0.68 3.00
CA ARG A 21 4.65 0.17 4.05
C ARG A 21 4.94 1.57 3.53
N ALA A 22 5.48 1.70 2.32
CA ALA A 22 5.76 3.00 1.70
C ALA A 22 4.46 3.80 1.47
N ILE A 23 3.40 3.15 1.02
CA ILE A 23 2.08 3.76 0.85
C ILE A 23 1.48 4.11 2.21
N ALA A 24 1.54 3.21 3.20
CA ALA A 24 1.04 3.44 4.55
C ALA A 24 1.72 4.65 5.24
N HIS A 25 3.00 4.88 4.95
CA HIS A 25 3.76 6.03 5.42
C HIS A 25 3.56 7.29 4.56
N SER A 26 2.90 7.19 3.41
CA SER A 26 2.65 8.34 2.54
C SER A 26 1.52 9.21 3.07
N SER A 27 1.76 10.52 3.12
CA SER A 27 0.80 11.51 3.61
C SER A 27 -0.53 11.48 2.84
N GLY A 28 -0.52 11.09 1.56
CA GLY A 28 -1.72 10.97 0.75
C GLY A 28 -2.62 9.80 1.19
N PHE A 29 -2.02 8.66 1.51
CA PHE A 29 -2.74 7.49 1.98
C PHE A 29 -3.31 7.68 3.38
N GLN A 30 -2.54 8.29 4.30
CA GLN A 30 -3.02 8.55 5.66
C GLN A 30 -4.25 9.47 5.68
N ARG A 31 -4.24 10.52 4.85
CA ARG A 31 -5.40 11.42 4.70
C ARG A 31 -6.60 10.69 4.11
N TRP A 32 -6.39 9.95 3.02
CA TRP A 32 -7.44 9.14 2.40
C TRP A 32 -8.03 8.12 3.36
N LEU A 33 -7.19 7.46 4.15
CA LEU A 33 -7.59 6.50 5.16
C LEU A 33 -8.44 7.17 6.24
N SER A 34 -8.03 8.33 6.78
CA SER A 34 -8.83 9.07 7.76
C SER A 34 -10.20 9.49 7.21
N GLU A 35 -10.27 9.97 5.96
CA GLU A 35 -11.53 10.32 5.30
C GLU A 35 -12.43 9.09 5.10
N LYS A 36 -11.87 7.97 4.65
CA LYS A 36 -12.60 6.70 4.48
C LYS A 36 -13.04 6.10 5.81
N HIS A 37 -12.21 6.12 6.83
CA HIS A 37 -12.54 5.62 8.16
C HIS A 37 -13.72 6.39 8.76
N SER A 38 -13.74 7.70 8.53
CA SER A 38 -14.84 8.59 8.95
C SER A 38 -16.11 8.37 8.12
N ALA A 39 -15.98 8.18 6.80
CA ALA A 39 -17.10 7.98 5.89
C ALA A 39 -17.75 6.60 6.01
N MET A 40 -16.96 5.57 6.32
CA MET A 40 -17.42 4.18 6.26
C MET A 40 -17.85 3.63 7.63
N LYS A 41 -17.74 4.41 8.72
CA LYS A 41 -18.03 3.98 10.11
C LYS A 41 -17.58 2.53 10.34
N LEU A 42 -16.37 2.20 9.90
CA LEU A 42 -15.90 0.83 9.94
C LEU A 42 -15.45 0.55 11.37
N GLU A 43 -16.28 -0.16 12.13
CA GLU A 43 -16.04 -0.53 13.54
C GLU A 43 -14.96 -1.62 13.69
N GLN A 44 -14.25 -1.95 12.60
CA GLN A 44 -13.29 -3.04 12.53
C GLN A 44 -11.93 -2.51 12.07
N PRO A 45 -10.80 -3.02 12.59
CA PRO A 45 -9.48 -2.65 12.15
C PRO A 45 -9.33 -3.08 10.70
N LEU A 46 -9.48 -2.13 9.78
CA LEU A 46 -9.40 -2.39 8.35
C LEU A 46 -8.00 -2.88 8.03
N ASP A 47 -7.89 -4.11 7.54
CA ASP A 47 -6.62 -4.71 7.13
C ASP A 47 -5.87 -3.75 6.21
N LEU A 48 -4.61 -3.46 6.54
CA LEU A 48 -3.75 -2.54 5.78
C LEU A 48 -3.71 -2.93 4.30
N ASP A 49 -3.68 -4.24 4.01
CA ASP A 49 -3.75 -4.78 2.65
C ASP A 49 -5.04 -4.38 1.91
N ALA A 50 -6.18 -4.41 2.56
CA ALA A 50 -7.47 -4.01 1.97
C ALA A 50 -7.50 -2.49 1.71
N CYS A 51 -7.01 -1.67 2.64
CA CYS A 51 -6.88 -0.23 2.44
C CYS A 51 -5.93 0.09 1.28
N VAL A 52 -4.75 -0.51 1.25
CA VAL A 52 -3.75 -0.26 0.20
C VAL A 52 -4.29 -0.68 -1.16
N THR A 53 -4.97 -1.82 -1.24
CA THR A 53 -5.60 -2.28 -2.49
C THR A 53 -6.70 -1.33 -2.97
N ALA A 54 -7.55 -0.85 -2.07
CA ALA A 54 -8.61 0.11 -2.40
C ALA A 54 -8.04 1.48 -2.82
N TYR A 55 -7.00 1.96 -2.16
CA TYR A 55 -6.29 3.18 -2.54
C TYR A 55 -5.62 3.05 -3.91
N LEU A 56 -4.96 1.92 -4.20
CA LEU A 56 -4.37 1.66 -5.51
C LEU A 56 -5.43 1.63 -6.60
N ARG A 57 -6.57 0.95 -6.37
CA ARG A 57 -7.68 0.94 -7.33
C ARG A 57 -8.17 2.37 -7.60
N GLN A 58 -8.44 3.14 -6.55
CA GLN A 58 -8.91 4.51 -6.72
C GLN A 58 -7.88 5.38 -7.45
N ALA A 59 -6.58 5.23 -7.16
CA ALA A 59 -5.51 5.94 -7.84
C ALA A 59 -5.43 5.54 -9.33
N LEU A 60 -5.56 4.25 -9.64
CA LEU A 60 -5.62 3.74 -11.02
C LEU A 60 -6.86 4.24 -11.77
N GLU A 61 -8.03 4.25 -11.12
CA GLU A 61 -9.27 4.79 -11.68
C GLU A 61 -9.16 6.29 -11.98
N THR A 62 -8.46 7.04 -11.13
CA THR A 62 -8.20 8.48 -11.33
C THR A 62 -7.25 8.74 -12.50
N LEU A 63 -6.30 7.84 -12.75
CA LEU A 63 -5.36 7.91 -13.88
C LEU A 63 -5.94 7.37 -15.20
N ALA A 64 -7.01 6.58 -15.13
CA ALA A 64 -7.68 6.00 -16.30
C ALA A 64 -8.74 6.93 -16.93
N TYR A 65 -8.93 8.13 -16.38
CA TYR A 65 -9.80 9.18 -16.88
C TYR A 65 -8.98 10.29 -17.54
#